data_AF-A0A962H5D0-F1
#
_entry.id   AF-A0A962H5D0-F1
#
_cell.length_a   1.000
_cell.length_b   1.000
_cell.length_c   1.000
_cell.angle_alpha   90.00
_cell.angle_beta   90.00
_cell.angle_gamma   90.00
#
_symmetry.space_group_name_H-M   'P 1'
#
loop_
_entity.id
_entity.type
_entity.pdbx_description
1 polymer ?
#
loop_
_entity_poly.entity_id
_entity_poly.type
_entity_poly.pdbx_seq_one_letter_code
_entity_poly.pdbx_strand_id
1 'polypeptide(L)'
;MLSTTAAQAGRILSPSEYLRDPLTETMEASLQAVEGNKLVFQPVGNDAGDSDPIALRMPDFLLPRVSVGERYLVAFVRWARAPSNPEAKVAMANGPTVAIHPGLEPALLLASARNVEIWELLRSADRDRADYAEQLEDLLQHPDPQVAIIAAAEWINLSELRAGITPAVAAKIGKLAASGDVPAYQRAFLLNAAVQLGTTLGQWWQPLSESLLSESSVYGLSSYGEDSLLMAAMNAANQLALPAATLERWVSSENSALAEAALLNLRRNAPQREQAAIQAALEQSLLPAQTREFLNDHLRRLQLAQVQGDNQPMSSH
;
A
#
# COMPACT_ATOMS: atom_id res chain seq x y z
N MET A 1 38.54 7.50 3.10
CA MET A 1 37.52 7.53 2.04
C MET A 1 36.29 6.82 2.58
N LEU A 2 35.32 7.59 3.09
CA LEU A 2 34.04 7.06 3.56
C LEU A 2 33.16 6.87 2.32
N SER A 3 33.00 5.64 1.85
CA SER A 3 31.92 5.32 0.90
C SER A 3 30.61 5.38 1.65
N THR A 4 29.91 6.50 1.50
CA THR A 4 28.47 6.58 1.75
C THR A 4 27.76 5.75 0.69
N THR A 5 27.51 4.48 0.99
CA THR A 5 26.58 3.66 0.21
C THR A 5 25.19 4.25 0.43
N ALA A 6 24.74 5.08 -0.50
CA ALA A 6 23.34 5.47 -0.58
C ALA A 6 22.53 4.17 -0.68
N ALA A 7 21.63 3.94 0.27
CA ALA A 7 20.67 2.85 0.19
C ALA A 7 19.80 3.07 -1.06
N GLN A 8 20.16 2.42 -2.16
CA GLN A 8 19.25 2.28 -3.29
C GLN A 8 18.04 1.52 -2.76
N ALA A 9 16.86 2.15 -2.79
CA ALA A 9 15.61 1.46 -2.55
C ALA A 9 15.56 0.27 -3.53
N GLY A 10 15.61 -0.95 -3.00
CA GLY A 10 15.58 -2.16 -3.82
C GLY A 10 14.31 -2.21 -4.67
N ARG A 11 14.40 -2.82 -5.86
CA ARG A 11 13.23 -3.09 -6.70
C ARG A 11 12.18 -3.83 -5.87
N ILE A 12 10.93 -3.39 -5.91
CA ILE A 12 9.80 -4.11 -5.32
C ILE A 12 9.63 -5.41 -6.12
N LEU A 13 9.64 -6.56 -5.43
CA LEU A 13 9.44 -7.85 -6.07
C LEU A 13 7.99 -7.99 -6.56
N SER A 14 7.73 -8.79 -7.58
CA SER A 14 6.37 -9.27 -7.84
C SER A 14 5.93 -10.30 -6.80
N PRO A 15 4.62 -10.49 -6.57
CA PRO A 15 4.12 -11.57 -5.71
C PRO A 15 4.77 -12.92 -5.99
N SER A 16 4.88 -13.30 -7.25
CA SER A 16 5.47 -14.54 -7.73
C SER A 16 6.99 -14.60 -7.49
N GLU A 17 7.72 -13.49 -7.63
CA GLU A 17 9.15 -13.45 -7.27
C GLU A 17 9.33 -13.59 -5.77
N TYR A 18 8.47 -12.93 -5.00
CA TYR A 18 8.47 -12.99 -3.55
C TYR A 18 8.16 -14.41 -3.03
N LEU A 19 7.19 -15.10 -3.62
CA LEU A 19 6.85 -16.50 -3.29
C LEU A 19 7.99 -17.48 -3.58
N ARG A 20 8.91 -17.12 -4.48
CA ARG A 20 10.10 -17.92 -4.83
C ARG A 20 11.36 -17.44 -4.11
N ASP A 21 11.28 -16.38 -3.30
CA ASP A 21 12.42 -15.91 -2.51
C ASP A 21 12.87 -17.02 -1.53
N PRO A 22 14.18 -17.31 -1.41
CA PRO A 22 14.69 -18.36 -0.52
C PRO A 22 14.38 -18.17 0.98
N LEU A 23 13.84 -17.03 1.40
CA LEU A 23 13.37 -16.76 2.75
C LEU A 23 11.87 -16.96 2.92
N THR A 24 11.13 -17.03 1.81
CA THR A 24 9.69 -17.26 1.80
C THR A 24 9.42 -18.75 1.74
N GLU A 25 8.81 -19.27 2.79
CA GLU A 25 8.25 -20.62 2.82
C GLU A 25 6.78 -20.56 2.41
N THR A 26 6.30 -21.61 1.75
CA THR A 26 4.89 -21.75 1.40
C THR A 26 4.38 -23.10 1.86
N MET A 27 3.11 -23.15 2.26
CA MET A 27 2.45 -24.40 2.64
C MET A 27 0.95 -24.32 2.35
N GLU A 28 0.34 -25.49 2.17
CA GLU A 28 -1.09 -25.65 2.38
C GLU A 28 -1.32 -26.15 3.81
N ALA A 29 -2.23 -25.53 4.55
CA ALA A 29 -2.48 -25.87 5.95
C ALA A 29 -3.91 -25.59 6.39
N SER A 30 -4.40 -26.35 7.37
CA SER A 30 -5.71 -26.10 8.01
C SER A 30 -5.52 -25.20 9.23
N LEU A 31 -6.31 -24.13 9.34
CA LEU A 31 -6.26 -23.24 10.51
C LEU A 31 -6.93 -23.91 11.72
N GLN A 32 -6.17 -24.20 12.78
CA GLN A 32 -6.64 -24.89 13.97
C GLN A 32 -7.12 -23.92 15.06
N ALA A 33 -6.43 -22.81 15.24
CA ALA A 33 -6.73 -21.84 16.28
C ALA A 33 -6.25 -20.43 15.92
N VAL A 34 -6.88 -19.43 16.54
CA VAL A 34 -6.43 -18.04 16.55
C VAL A 34 -6.11 -17.67 18.00
N GLU A 35 -4.85 -17.36 18.28
CA GLU A 35 -4.33 -17.07 19.63
C GLU A 35 -3.73 -15.67 19.69
N GLY A 36 -4.55 -14.67 20.04
CA GLY A 36 -4.16 -13.27 19.95
C GLY A 36 -3.85 -12.89 18.49
N ASN A 37 -2.61 -12.50 18.21
CA ASN A 37 -2.14 -12.16 16.85
C ASN A 37 -1.46 -13.33 16.11
N LYS A 38 -1.67 -14.56 16.57
CA LYS A 38 -1.10 -15.77 15.97
C LYS A 38 -2.17 -16.65 15.37
N LEU A 39 -1.90 -17.16 14.18
CA LEU A 39 -2.66 -18.20 13.50
C LEU A 39 -1.92 -19.54 13.65
N VAL A 40 -2.57 -20.54 14.24
CA VAL A 40 -1.98 -21.87 14.43
C VAL A 40 -2.44 -22.79 13.30
N PHE A 41 -1.52 -23.18 12.43
CA PHE A 41 -1.78 -23.96 11.24
C PHE A 41 -1.27 -25.39 11.38
N GLN A 42 -2.08 -26.36 10.92
CA GLN A 42 -1.67 -27.75 10.73
C GLN A 42 -1.37 -28.00 9.24
N PRO A 43 -0.11 -28.27 8.84
CA PRO A 43 0.23 -28.51 7.44
C PRO A 43 -0.51 -29.72 6.84
N VAL A 44 -0.95 -29.60 5.59
CA VAL A 44 -1.59 -30.68 4.80
C VAL A 44 -0.53 -31.40 3.97
N GLY A 45 -0.57 -32.74 3.89
CA GLY A 45 0.23 -33.52 2.94
C GLY A 45 1.42 -34.31 3.50
N ASN A 46 1.59 -34.38 4.82
CA ASN A 46 2.43 -35.43 5.41
C ASN A 46 1.52 -36.62 5.75
N ASP A 47 1.54 -37.65 4.91
CA ASP A 47 0.79 -38.92 5.11
C ASP A 47 1.22 -39.68 6.39
N ALA A 48 2.29 -39.23 7.06
CA ALA A 48 2.54 -39.51 8.46
C ALA A 48 2.15 -38.26 9.26
N GLY A 49 1.04 -38.31 10.01
CA GLY A 49 0.45 -37.18 10.74
C GLY A 49 1.30 -36.60 11.88
N ASP A 50 2.53 -36.19 11.58
CA ASP A 50 3.61 -35.87 12.51
C ASP A 50 4.26 -34.50 12.20
N SER A 51 3.66 -33.68 11.34
CA SER A 51 4.09 -32.28 11.20
C SER A 51 3.59 -31.47 12.39
N ASP A 52 4.52 -30.91 13.16
CA ASP A 52 4.20 -30.00 14.25
C ASP A 52 3.38 -28.80 13.73
N PRO A 53 2.32 -28.39 14.46
CA PRO A 53 1.62 -27.15 14.16
C PRO A 53 2.56 -25.95 14.12
N ILE A 54 2.33 -25.05 13.19
CA ILE A 54 3.09 -23.81 13.07
C ILE A 54 2.24 -22.61 13.49
N ALA A 55 2.74 -21.85 14.46
CA ALA A 55 2.15 -20.59 14.86
C ALA A 55 2.76 -19.45 14.05
N LEU A 56 1.95 -18.81 13.21
CA LEU A 56 2.33 -17.68 12.37
C LEU A 56 1.76 -16.38 12.92
N ARG A 57 2.60 -15.37 13.11
CA ARG A 57 2.13 -14.03 13.48
C ARG A 57 1.47 -13.34 12.29
N MET A 58 0.43 -12.56 12.55
CA MET A 58 -0.26 -11.74 11.56
C MET A 58 -0.71 -10.41 12.18
N PRO A 59 -0.77 -9.30 11.43
CA PRO A 59 -1.34 -8.07 11.92
C PRO A 59 -2.82 -8.21 12.29
N ASP A 60 -3.24 -7.52 13.35
CA ASP A 60 -4.58 -7.68 13.94
C ASP A 60 -5.72 -7.37 12.95
N PHE A 61 -5.52 -6.39 12.06
CA PHE A 61 -6.52 -6.02 11.05
C PHE A 61 -6.81 -7.11 10.02
N LEU A 62 -5.94 -8.12 9.89
CA LEU A 62 -6.13 -9.26 8.99
C LEU A 62 -6.80 -10.45 9.67
N LEU A 63 -6.86 -10.49 11.00
CA LEU A 63 -7.46 -11.59 11.75
C LEU A 63 -8.95 -11.81 11.42
N PRO A 64 -9.78 -10.79 11.18
CA PRO A 64 -11.18 -11.00 10.79
C PRO A 64 -11.36 -11.70 9.44
N ARG A 65 -10.30 -11.88 8.64
CA ARG A 65 -10.35 -12.48 7.30
C ARG A 65 -10.15 -14.00 7.30
N VAL A 66 -9.97 -14.62 8.46
CA VAL A 66 -9.72 -16.06 8.57
C VAL A 66 -10.80 -16.75 9.39
N SER A 67 -11.01 -18.03 9.11
CA SER A 67 -11.98 -18.88 9.78
C SER A 67 -11.30 -20.18 10.22
N VAL A 68 -11.46 -20.52 11.50
CA VAL A 68 -10.95 -21.78 12.05
C VAL A 68 -11.64 -22.95 11.36
N GLY A 69 -10.87 -23.99 11.04
CA GLY A 69 -11.32 -25.18 10.31
C GLY A 69 -11.13 -25.10 8.79
N GLU A 70 -10.93 -23.91 8.24
CA GLU A 70 -10.69 -23.74 6.80
C GLU A 70 -9.24 -24.09 6.41
N ARG A 71 -9.06 -24.49 5.15
CA ARG A 71 -7.76 -24.73 4.54
C ARG A 71 -7.26 -23.49 3.82
N TYR A 72 -5.99 -23.21 3.97
CA TYR A 72 -5.33 -22.03 3.40
C TYR A 72 -4.03 -22.40 2.69
N LEU A 73 -3.75 -21.65 1.64
CA LEU A 73 -2.43 -21.51 1.03
C LEU A 73 -1.76 -20.32 1.71
N VAL A 74 -0.63 -20.57 2.35
CA VAL A 74 0.07 -19.59 3.18
C VAL A 74 1.49 -19.41 2.66
N ALA A 75 1.93 -18.16 2.49
CA ALA A 75 3.35 -17.84 2.44
C ALA A 75 3.76 -17.15 3.74
N PHE A 76 4.92 -17.49 4.26
CA PHE A 76 5.41 -16.98 5.52
C PHE A 76 6.94 -16.93 5.55
N VAL A 77 7.48 -16.14 6.48
CA VAL A 77 8.92 -15.97 6.67
C VAL A 77 9.28 -16.40 8.10
N ARG A 78 10.28 -17.28 8.23
CA ARG A 78 10.90 -17.61 9.55
C ARG A 78 12.27 -16.97 9.73
N TRP A 79 12.88 -16.57 8.63
CA TRP A 79 14.28 -16.15 8.57
C TRP A 79 14.36 -14.73 7.99
N ALA A 80 15.26 -13.94 8.54
CA ALA A 80 15.68 -12.66 7.98
C ALA A 80 17.17 -12.74 7.56
N ARG A 81 17.60 -11.86 6.66
CA ARG A 81 19.04 -11.70 6.37
C ARG A 81 19.71 -11.01 7.55
N ALA A 82 20.88 -11.50 7.95
CA ALA A 82 21.65 -10.87 9.02
C ALA A 82 22.10 -9.47 8.57
N PRO A 83 21.89 -8.41 9.37
CA PRO A 83 22.29 -7.05 8.99
C PRO A 83 23.78 -6.91 8.70
N SER A 84 24.61 -7.71 9.37
CA SER A 84 26.07 -7.71 9.23
C SER A 84 26.59 -8.70 8.18
N ASN A 85 25.75 -9.63 7.70
CA ASN A 85 26.11 -10.58 6.65
C ASN A 85 24.87 -10.94 5.81
N PRO A 86 24.68 -10.34 4.63
CA PRO A 86 23.50 -10.56 3.78
C PRO A 86 23.29 -12.02 3.31
N GLU A 87 24.32 -12.87 3.40
CA GLU A 87 24.25 -14.30 3.07
C GLU A 87 23.81 -15.17 4.26
N ALA A 88 23.98 -14.67 5.49
CA ALA A 88 23.57 -15.40 6.68
C ALA A 88 22.07 -15.21 6.95
N LYS A 89 21.38 -16.32 7.23
CA LYS A 89 20.00 -16.34 7.68
C LYS A 89 19.96 -16.34 9.21
N VAL A 90 19.18 -15.45 9.80
CA VAL A 90 18.91 -15.39 11.25
C VAL A 90 17.43 -15.59 11.50
N ALA A 91 17.10 -16.35 12.55
CA ALA A 91 15.71 -16.54 12.95
C ALA A 91 15.09 -15.19 13.33
N MET A 92 13.83 -14.96 12.94
CA MET A 92 13.12 -13.76 13.34
C MET A 92 12.92 -13.74 14.87
N ALA A 93 13.29 -12.63 15.52
CA ALA A 93 13.23 -12.50 16.98
C ALA A 93 11.82 -12.73 17.55
N ASN A 94 10.78 -12.39 16.78
CA ASN A 94 9.38 -12.58 17.18
C ASN A 94 8.74 -13.85 16.62
N GLY A 95 9.55 -14.76 16.06
CA GLY A 95 9.08 -15.99 15.43
C GLY A 95 8.53 -15.79 14.00
N PRO A 96 8.05 -16.89 13.39
CA PRO A 96 7.49 -16.90 12.04
C PRO A 96 6.32 -15.93 11.87
N THR A 97 6.24 -15.27 10.71
CA THR A 97 5.20 -14.29 10.40
C THR A 97 4.63 -14.57 9.01
N VAL A 98 3.31 -14.46 8.85
CA VAL A 98 2.66 -14.47 7.54
C VAL A 98 3.30 -13.40 6.67
N ALA A 99 3.63 -13.74 5.43
CA ALA A 99 4.25 -12.79 4.54
C ALA A 99 3.29 -11.63 4.20
N ILE A 100 3.85 -10.44 4.15
CA ILE A 100 3.18 -9.19 3.78
C ILE A 100 4.09 -8.52 2.77
N HIS A 101 3.61 -8.43 1.54
CA HIS A 101 4.35 -7.86 0.42
C HIS A 101 3.39 -7.11 -0.50
N PRO A 102 3.74 -5.93 -1.07
CA PRO A 102 2.97 -5.24 -2.12
C PRO A 102 2.27 -6.17 -3.11
N GLY A 103 0.95 -6.26 -3.04
CA GLY A 103 0.13 -7.11 -3.90
C GLY A 103 -0.13 -8.53 -3.39
N LEU A 104 0.31 -8.84 -2.17
CA LEU A 104 0.23 -10.13 -1.51
C LEU A 104 0.09 -9.92 0.01
N GLU A 105 -0.80 -9.02 0.42
CA GLU A 105 -1.07 -8.73 1.84
C GLU A 105 -2.50 -9.13 2.25
N PRO A 106 -2.67 -10.13 3.12
CA PRO A 106 -1.66 -11.11 3.52
C PRO A 106 -1.35 -12.09 2.38
N ALA A 107 -0.23 -12.79 2.46
CA ALA A 107 0.04 -13.94 1.61
C ALA A 107 -0.72 -15.19 2.09
N LEU A 108 -2.06 -15.07 2.09
CA LEU A 108 -2.96 -16.06 2.65
C LEU A 108 -4.23 -16.16 1.79
N LEU A 109 -4.44 -17.30 1.11
CA LEU A 109 -5.62 -17.56 0.28
C LEU A 109 -6.36 -18.79 0.78
N LEU A 110 -7.68 -18.83 0.65
CA LEU A 110 -8.43 -20.08 0.85
C LEU A 110 -7.95 -21.13 -0.16
N ALA A 111 -7.75 -22.37 0.30
CA ALA A 111 -7.24 -23.49 -0.51
C ALA A 111 -8.35 -24.15 -1.34
N SER A 112 -9.01 -23.36 -2.20
CA SER A 112 -9.89 -23.89 -3.24
C SER A 112 -9.06 -24.50 -4.38
N ALA A 113 -9.63 -25.44 -5.15
CA ALA A 113 -8.94 -26.01 -6.31
C ALA A 113 -8.40 -24.93 -7.27
N ARG A 114 -9.18 -23.88 -7.50
CA ARG A 114 -8.78 -22.76 -8.35
C ARG A 114 -7.65 -21.94 -7.74
N ASN A 115 -7.69 -21.65 -6.44
CA ASN A 115 -6.61 -20.90 -5.78
C ASN A 115 -5.32 -21.71 -5.70
N VAL A 116 -5.40 -23.04 -5.60
CA VAL A 116 -4.23 -23.94 -5.70
C VAL A 116 -3.59 -23.80 -7.08
N GLU A 117 -4.37 -23.86 -8.17
CA GLU A 117 -3.86 -23.66 -9.53
C GLU A 117 -3.16 -22.30 -9.68
N ILE A 118 -3.77 -21.23 -9.18
CA ILE A 118 -3.22 -19.87 -9.22
C ILE A 118 -1.92 -19.79 -8.41
N TRP A 119 -1.88 -20.40 -7.23
CA TRP A 119 -0.71 -20.40 -6.37
C TRP A 119 0.47 -21.12 -7.03
N GLU A 120 0.22 -22.27 -7.66
CA GLU A 120 1.23 -23.01 -8.40
C GLU A 120 1.68 -22.27 -9.67
N LEU A 121 0.76 -21.58 -10.36
CA LEU A 121 1.09 -20.66 -11.47
C LEU A 121 2.10 -19.59 -11.03
N LEU A 122 1.88 -18.94 -9.88
CA LEU A 122 2.76 -17.90 -9.35
C LEU A 122 4.12 -18.47 -8.89
N ARG A 123 4.14 -19.70 -8.39
CA ARG A 123 5.36 -20.38 -7.92
C ARG A 123 6.18 -21.01 -9.05
N SER A 124 5.59 -21.26 -10.21
CA SER A 124 6.27 -21.82 -11.37
C SER A 124 7.47 -20.96 -11.76
N ALA A 125 8.63 -21.59 -12.02
CA ALA A 125 9.82 -20.92 -12.55
C ALA A 125 9.65 -20.49 -14.02
N ASP A 126 8.78 -21.20 -14.75
CA ASP A 126 8.58 -21.08 -16.19
C ASP A 126 7.51 -20.01 -16.50
N ARG A 127 7.96 -18.76 -16.63
CA ARG A 127 7.12 -17.57 -16.93
C ARG A 127 7.17 -17.16 -18.40
N ASP A 128 7.95 -17.85 -19.21
CA ASP A 128 8.08 -17.57 -20.65
C ASP A 128 6.87 -18.04 -21.46
N ARG A 129 5.84 -18.56 -20.79
CA ARG A 129 4.61 -18.94 -21.46
C ARG A 129 3.86 -17.70 -21.87
N ALA A 130 3.58 -17.60 -23.17
CA ALA A 130 2.66 -16.61 -23.72
C ALA A 130 1.29 -16.63 -23.01
N ASP A 131 0.92 -17.76 -22.40
CA ASP A 131 -0.30 -17.93 -21.61
C ASP A 131 -0.25 -17.26 -20.22
N TYR A 132 0.93 -16.86 -19.69
CA TYR A 132 1.02 -16.30 -18.33
C TYR A 132 0.35 -14.92 -18.27
N ALA A 133 0.62 -14.07 -19.25
CA ALA A 133 0.00 -12.76 -19.37
C ALA A 133 -1.52 -12.88 -19.58
N GLU A 134 -1.97 -13.81 -20.44
CA GLU A 134 -3.39 -14.08 -20.69
C GLU A 134 -4.09 -14.57 -19.41
N GLN A 135 -3.51 -15.53 -18.70
CA GLN A 135 -4.03 -16.01 -17.42
C GLN A 135 -4.11 -14.90 -16.38
N LEU A 136 -3.07 -14.07 -16.24
CA LEU A 136 -3.11 -12.93 -15.32
C LEU A 136 -4.17 -11.91 -15.71
N GLU A 137 -4.35 -11.65 -17.01
CA GLU A 137 -5.40 -10.75 -17.49
C GLU A 137 -6.81 -11.27 -17.15
N ASP A 138 -7.05 -12.57 -17.19
CA ASP A 138 -8.30 -13.19 -16.75
C ASP A 138 -8.47 -13.07 -15.23
N LEU A 139 -7.39 -13.26 -14.47
CA LEU A 139 -7.42 -13.16 -13.00
C LEU A 139 -7.70 -11.74 -12.50
N LEU A 140 -7.49 -10.70 -13.29
CA LEU A 140 -7.90 -9.33 -12.92
C LEU A 140 -9.42 -9.18 -12.71
N GLN A 141 -10.22 -10.13 -13.21
CA GLN A 141 -11.68 -10.17 -13.04
C GLN A 141 -12.13 -11.27 -12.08
N HIS A 142 -11.19 -11.87 -11.35
CA HIS A 142 -11.52 -12.93 -10.41
C HIS A 142 -12.47 -12.44 -9.31
N PRO A 143 -13.48 -13.24 -8.90
CA PRO A 143 -14.46 -12.82 -7.90
C PRO A 143 -13.86 -12.60 -6.50
N ASP A 144 -12.73 -13.25 -6.20
CA ASP A 144 -11.94 -12.97 -5.01
C ASP A 144 -11.04 -11.74 -5.26
N PRO A 145 -11.28 -10.59 -4.58
CA PRO A 145 -10.48 -9.38 -4.76
C PRO A 145 -9.00 -9.58 -4.48
N GLN A 146 -8.63 -10.51 -3.59
CA GLN A 146 -7.24 -10.76 -3.25
C GLN A 146 -6.49 -11.39 -4.43
N VAL A 147 -7.14 -12.31 -5.15
CA VAL A 147 -6.58 -12.91 -6.37
C VAL A 147 -6.44 -11.85 -7.46
N ALA A 148 -7.44 -11.00 -7.65
CA ALA A 148 -7.37 -9.93 -8.64
C ALA A 148 -6.25 -8.91 -8.33
N ILE A 149 -6.02 -8.61 -7.04
CA ILE A 149 -4.91 -7.77 -6.59
C ILE A 149 -3.55 -8.42 -6.83
N ILE A 150 -3.41 -9.72 -6.58
CA ILE A 150 -2.18 -10.46 -6.90
C ILE A 150 -1.88 -10.34 -8.39
N ALA A 151 -2.88 -10.56 -9.26
CA ALA A 151 -2.71 -10.42 -10.70
C ALA A 151 -2.34 -8.98 -11.11
N ALA A 152 -2.97 -7.96 -10.52
CA ALA A 152 -2.61 -6.57 -10.77
C ALA A 152 -1.16 -6.26 -10.35
N ALA A 153 -0.72 -6.78 -9.21
CA ALA A 153 0.63 -6.60 -8.72
C ALA A 153 1.69 -7.32 -9.56
N GLU A 154 1.36 -8.49 -10.15
CA GLU A 154 2.21 -9.12 -11.16
C GLU A 154 2.44 -8.18 -12.35
N TRP A 155 1.36 -7.67 -12.94
CA TRP A 155 1.41 -6.73 -14.07
C TRP A 155 2.22 -5.46 -13.74
N ILE A 156 2.09 -4.94 -12.52
CA ILE A 156 2.75 -3.71 -12.07
C ILE A 156 4.23 -3.93 -11.77
N ASN A 157 4.59 -5.01 -11.08
CA ASN A 157 5.94 -5.18 -10.53
C ASN A 157 6.88 -5.93 -11.50
N LEU A 158 6.36 -6.76 -12.41
CA LEU A 158 7.18 -7.42 -13.43
C LEU A 158 7.47 -6.49 -14.60
N SER A 159 8.76 -6.26 -14.87
CA SER A 159 9.23 -5.46 -16.01
C SER A 159 8.71 -5.97 -17.35
N GLU A 160 8.70 -7.28 -17.50
CA GLU A 160 8.36 -7.98 -18.74
C GLU A 160 6.87 -7.82 -19.06
N LEU A 161 6.01 -7.86 -18.03
CA LEU A 161 4.58 -7.65 -18.17
C LEU A 161 4.22 -6.17 -18.35
N ARG A 162 4.93 -5.25 -17.70
CA ARG A 162 4.66 -3.81 -17.81
C ARG A 162 4.65 -3.30 -19.26
N ALA A 163 5.53 -3.82 -20.09
CA ALA A 163 5.58 -3.47 -21.51
C ALA A 163 4.32 -3.92 -22.29
N GLY A 164 3.64 -4.95 -21.80
CA GLY A 164 2.42 -5.51 -22.39
C GLY A 164 1.11 -4.94 -21.81
N ILE A 165 1.16 -3.96 -20.89
CA ILE A 165 -0.05 -3.37 -20.33
C ILE A 165 -0.81 -2.63 -21.44
N THR A 166 -1.93 -3.21 -21.85
CA THR A 166 -2.86 -2.62 -22.81
C THR A 166 -3.85 -1.67 -22.09
N PRO A 167 -4.56 -0.79 -22.83
CA PRO A 167 -5.64 0.01 -22.25
C PRO A 167 -6.73 -0.83 -21.56
N ALA A 168 -6.97 -2.06 -22.02
CA ALA A 168 -7.94 -2.97 -21.42
C ALA A 168 -7.46 -3.48 -20.05
N VAL A 169 -6.20 -3.92 -19.94
CA VAL A 169 -5.56 -4.32 -18.68
C VAL A 169 -5.53 -3.15 -17.70
N ALA A 170 -5.08 -1.98 -18.17
CA ALA A 170 -5.05 -0.75 -17.37
C ALA A 170 -6.44 -0.37 -16.85
N ALA A 171 -7.49 -0.50 -17.66
CA ALA A 171 -8.87 -0.25 -17.24
C ALA A 171 -9.36 -1.26 -16.19
N LYS A 172 -8.99 -2.55 -16.29
CA LYS A 172 -9.29 -3.56 -15.27
C LYS A 172 -8.61 -3.22 -13.94
N ILE A 173 -7.33 -2.85 -13.96
CA ILE A 173 -6.58 -2.41 -12.77
C ILE A 173 -7.22 -1.15 -12.15
N GLY A 174 -7.61 -0.17 -12.97
CA GLY A 174 -8.29 1.03 -12.50
C GLY A 174 -9.64 0.75 -11.83
N LYS A 175 -10.42 -0.23 -12.36
CA LYS A 175 -11.66 -0.68 -11.71
C LYS A 175 -11.40 -1.32 -10.35
N LEU A 176 -10.34 -2.12 -10.20
CA LEU A 176 -9.95 -2.69 -8.91
C LEU A 176 -9.59 -1.58 -7.91
N ALA A 177 -8.82 -0.58 -8.33
CA ALA A 177 -8.46 0.55 -7.47
C ALA A 177 -9.67 1.39 -7.02
N ALA A 178 -10.74 1.44 -7.84
CA ALA A 178 -11.97 2.13 -7.51
C ALA A 178 -12.96 1.30 -6.65
N SER A 179 -12.78 -0.02 -6.57
CA SER A 179 -13.73 -0.91 -5.89
C SER A 179 -13.70 -0.74 -4.37
N GLY A 180 -14.88 -0.62 -3.74
CA GLY A 180 -15.02 -0.61 -2.28
C GLY A 180 -14.78 -1.97 -1.61
N ASP A 181 -14.84 -3.06 -2.38
CA ASP A 181 -14.60 -4.43 -1.88
C ASP A 181 -13.11 -4.74 -1.70
N VAL A 182 -12.24 -3.92 -2.33
CA VAL A 182 -10.79 -4.02 -2.17
C VAL A 182 -10.37 -3.23 -0.94
N PRO A 183 -9.61 -3.82 0.01
CA PRO A 183 -9.05 -3.11 1.15
C PRO A 183 -8.32 -1.81 0.78
N ALA A 184 -8.51 -0.76 1.58
CA ALA A 184 -8.00 0.58 1.30
C ALA A 184 -6.48 0.62 1.06
N TYR A 185 -5.68 -0.14 1.81
CA TYR A 185 -4.23 -0.23 1.60
C TYR A 185 -3.85 -0.85 0.24
N GLN A 186 -4.61 -1.82 -0.27
CA GLN A 186 -4.35 -2.40 -1.61
C GLN A 186 -4.72 -1.42 -2.70
N ARG A 187 -5.83 -0.68 -2.52
CA ARG A 187 -6.20 0.44 -3.41
C ARG A 187 -5.13 1.52 -3.40
N ALA A 188 -4.53 1.82 -2.24
CA ALA A 188 -3.42 2.76 -2.12
C ALA A 188 -2.19 2.30 -2.90
N PHE A 189 -1.85 1.00 -2.83
CA PHE A 189 -0.81 0.39 -3.66
C PHE A 189 -1.08 0.60 -5.16
N LEU A 190 -2.28 0.25 -5.63
CA LEU A 190 -2.64 0.42 -7.05
C LEU A 190 -2.60 1.88 -7.49
N LEU A 191 -3.07 2.80 -6.64
CA LEU A 191 -3.07 4.23 -6.93
C LEU A 191 -1.64 4.79 -7.03
N ASN A 192 -0.77 4.43 -6.08
CA ASN A 192 0.64 4.81 -6.13
C ASN A 192 1.34 4.24 -7.37
N ALA A 193 1.05 2.99 -7.73
CA ALA A 193 1.58 2.38 -8.94
C ALA A 193 1.14 3.14 -10.20
N ALA A 194 -0.12 3.56 -10.27
CA ALA A 194 -0.64 4.34 -11.40
C ALA A 194 0.05 5.70 -11.56
N VAL A 195 0.29 6.40 -10.43
CA VAL A 195 1.02 7.66 -10.42
C VAL A 195 2.47 7.48 -10.88
N GLN A 196 3.13 6.39 -10.45
CA GLN A 196 4.53 6.10 -10.80
C GLN A 196 4.70 5.64 -12.25
N LEU A 197 3.79 4.78 -12.74
CA LEU A 197 3.85 4.23 -14.09
C LEU A 197 3.19 5.14 -15.13
N GLY A 198 2.48 6.18 -14.70
CA GLY A 198 1.97 7.26 -15.55
C GLY A 198 1.20 6.76 -16.77
N THR A 199 1.70 7.07 -17.97
CA THR A 199 1.02 6.72 -19.24
C THR A 199 0.82 5.22 -19.43
N THR A 200 1.63 4.35 -18.82
CA THR A 200 1.49 2.89 -18.94
C THR A 200 0.18 2.38 -18.33
N LEU A 201 -0.21 2.89 -17.16
CA LEU A 201 -1.49 2.55 -16.53
C LEU A 201 -2.61 3.53 -16.94
N GLY A 202 -2.31 4.54 -17.74
CA GLY A 202 -3.27 5.57 -18.12
C GLY A 202 -3.56 6.58 -17.00
N GLN A 203 -4.62 7.36 -17.18
CA GLN A 203 -4.95 8.51 -16.32
C GLN A 203 -6.20 8.27 -15.45
N TRP A 204 -6.64 7.02 -15.26
CA TRP A 204 -7.81 6.71 -14.41
C TRP A 204 -7.60 7.13 -12.95
N TRP A 205 -6.36 7.26 -12.51
CA TRP A 205 -6.01 7.67 -11.16
C TRP A 205 -6.40 9.12 -10.87
N GLN A 206 -6.53 9.98 -11.89
CA GLN A 206 -6.89 11.38 -11.72
C GLN A 206 -8.32 11.55 -11.18
N PRO A 207 -9.38 11.08 -11.90
CA PRO A 207 -10.75 11.20 -11.40
C PRO A 207 -10.98 10.39 -10.11
N LEU A 208 -10.25 9.28 -9.91
CA LEU A 208 -10.30 8.53 -8.66
C LEU A 208 -9.74 9.35 -7.48
N SER A 209 -8.60 10.01 -7.65
CA SER A 209 -8.00 10.84 -6.60
C SER A 209 -8.88 12.04 -6.26
N GLU A 210 -9.47 12.67 -7.28
CA GLU A 210 -10.43 13.77 -7.11
C GLU A 210 -11.68 13.32 -6.34
N SER A 211 -12.29 12.20 -6.72
CA SER A 211 -13.44 11.62 -6.01
C SER A 211 -13.09 11.28 -4.56
N LEU A 212 -11.98 10.56 -4.31
CA LEU A 212 -11.54 10.22 -2.96
C LEU A 212 -11.35 11.46 -2.09
N LEU A 213 -10.69 12.50 -2.60
CA LEU A 213 -10.41 13.71 -1.83
C LEU A 213 -11.63 14.64 -1.71
N SER A 214 -12.65 14.52 -2.56
CA SER A 214 -13.85 15.34 -2.47
C SER A 214 -14.93 14.70 -1.60
N GLU A 215 -15.05 13.37 -1.64
CA GLU A 215 -16.14 12.62 -1.01
C GLU A 215 -15.80 12.08 0.38
N SER A 216 -14.53 11.79 0.66
CA SER A 216 -14.13 11.20 1.95
C SER A 216 -14.22 12.21 3.09
N SER A 217 -14.55 11.74 4.29
CA SER A 217 -14.53 12.56 5.50
C SER A 217 -13.10 12.94 5.87
N VAL A 218 -12.91 14.12 6.47
CA VAL A 218 -11.62 14.54 7.07
C VAL A 218 -11.49 14.08 8.54
N TYR A 219 -12.54 13.41 9.05
CA TYR A 219 -12.70 12.90 10.40
C TYR A 219 -13.18 11.45 10.39
N GLY A 220 -12.85 10.68 11.42
CA GLY A 220 -13.33 9.32 11.59
C GLY A 220 -12.76 8.33 10.58
N LEU A 221 -11.50 8.53 10.17
CA LEU A 221 -10.70 7.62 9.34
C LEU A 221 -10.41 6.35 10.14
N SER A 222 -11.44 5.52 10.27
CA SER A 222 -11.49 4.39 11.20
C SER A 222 -11.17 3.06 10.53
N SER A 223 -11.15 3.01 9.20
CA SER A 223 -10.81 1.80 8.47
C SER A 223 -9.31 1.69 8.23
N TYR A 224 -8.77 0.48 8.39
CA TYR A 224 -7.33 0.23 8.24
C TYR A 224 -6.88 0.54 6.80
N GLY A 225 -5.89 1.43 6.67
CA GLY A 225 -5.30 1.83 5.39
C GLY A 225 -6.07 2.93 4.66
N GLU A 226 -7.14 3.49 5.23
CA GLU A 226 -7.87 4.62 4.65
C GLU A 226 -7.00 5.87 4.57
N ASP A 227 -6.24 6.13 5.64
CA ASP A 227 -5.20 7.15 5.69
C ASP A 227 -4.17 6.97 4.58
N SER A 228 -3.75 5.74 4.32
CA SER A 228 -2.78 5.39 3.27
C SER A 228 -3.36 5.62 1.88
N LEU A 229 -4.63 5.30 1.67
CA LEU A 229 -5.34 5.56 0.40
C LEU A 229 -5.50 7.07 0.15
N LEU A 230 -5.89 7.82 1.17
CA LEU A 230 -6.04 9.28 1.08
C LEU A 230 -4.69 9.97 0.88
N MET A 231 -3.63 9.50 1.55
CA MET A 231 -2.27 9.98 1.31
C MET A 231 -1.81 9.67 -0.11
N ALA A 232 -2.12 8.49 -0.65
CA ALA A 232 -1.84 8.16 -2.05
C ALA A 232 -2.58 9.10 -3.01
N ALA A 233 -3.86 9.42 -2.73
CA ALA A 233 -4.64 10.38 -3.51
C ALA A 233 -4.08 11.81 -3.42
N MET A 234 -3.65 12.24 -2.23
CA MET A 234 -3.03 13.56 -2.02
C MET A 234 -1.67 13.67 -2.72
N ASN A 235 -0.91 12.57 -2.76
CA ASN A 235 0.34 12.49 -3.51
C ASN A 235 0.09 12.51 -5.02
N ALA A 236 -0.94 11.81 -5.50
CA ALA A 236 -1.39 11.87 -6.89
C ALA A 236 -1.81 13.30 -7.28
N ALA A 237 -2.50 13.99 -6.36
CA ALA A 237 -2.88 15.39 -6.53
C ALA A 237 -1.70 16.34 -6.70
N ASN A 238 -0.46 15.92 -6.41
CA ASN A 238 0.72 16.71 -6.75
C ASN A 238 0.86 16.97 -8.25
N GLN A 239 0.28 16.10 -9.06
CA GLN A 239 0.26 16.20 -10.52
C GLN A 239 -1.06 16.77 -11.05
N LEU A 240 -1.98 17.16 -10.16
CA LEU A 240 -3.32 17.68 -10.49
C LEU A 240 -3.52 19.11 -10.00
N ALA A 241 -4.38 19.83 -10.69
CA ALA A 241 -4.89 21.12 -10.25
C ALA A 241 -6.21 20.91 -9.49
N LEU A 242 -6.12 20.45 -8.23
CA LEU A 242 -7.31 20.31 -7.39
C LEU A 242 -7.93 21.67 -7.05
N PRO A 243 -9.27 21.76 -6.93
CA PRO A 243 -9.93 22.95 -6.41
C PRO A 243 -9.37 23.30 -5.03
N ALA A 244 -8.99 24.57 -4.82
CA ALA A 244 -8.41 25.01 -3.55
C ALA A 244 -9.34 24.72 -2.35
N ALA A 245 -10.66 24.83 -2.53
CA ALA A 245 -11.63 24.49 -1.47
C ALA A 245 -11.53 23.03 -1.00
N THR A 246 -11.22 22.09 -1.90
CA THR A 246 -10.98 20.69 -1.54
C THR A 246 -9.75 20.57 -0.64
N LEU A 247 -8.65 21.25 -1.00
CA LEU A 247 -7.41 21.24 -0.22
C LEU A 247 -7.58 21.92 1.14
N GLU A 248 -8.27 23.06 1.20
CA GLU A 248 -8.56 23.76 2.46
C GLU A 248 -9.34 22.89 3.45
N ARG A 249 -10.31 22.12 2.97
CA ARG A 249 -11.06 21.17 3.81
C ARG A 249 -10.12 20.18 4.49
N TRP A 250 -9.14 19.65 3.76
CA TRP A 250 -8.17 18.69 4.28
C TRP A 250 -7.13 19.28 5.25
N VAL A 251 -6.94 20.60 5.28
CA VAL A 251 -6.11 21.26 6.33
C VAL A 251 -6.67 20.98 7.73
N SER A 252 -7.98 20.72 7.83
CA SER A 252 -8.67 20.38 9.09
C SER A 252 -8.67 18.88 9.41
N SER A 253 -7.88 18.08 8.69
CA SER A 253 -7.80 16.63 8.88
C SER A 253 -7.40 16.24 10.31
N GLU A 254 -8.02 15.18 10.83
CA GLU A 254 -7.62 14.61 12.11
C GLU A 254 -6.22 13.99 12.09
N ASN A 255 -5.73 13.64 10.90
CA ASN A 255 -4.37 13.18 10.66
C ASN A 255 -3.50 14.36 10.19
N SER A 256 -2.45 14.67 10.95
CA SER A 256 -1.54 15.79 10.66
C SER A 256 -0.76 15.62 9.36
N ALA A 257 -0.45 14.38 8.94
CA ALA A 257 0.25 14.14 7.67
C ALA A 257 -0.63 14.47 6.45
N LEU A 258 -1.93 14.17 6.53
CA LEU A 258 -2.90 14.58 5.50
C LEU A 258 -3.07 16.10 5.47
N ALA A 259 -3.11 16.75 6.64
CA ALA A 259 -3.15 18.21 6.73
C ALA A 259 -1.89 18.85 6.12
N GLU A 260 -0.71 18.30 6.40
CA GLU A 260 0.56 18.75 5.80
C GLU A 260 0.55 18.58 4.27
N ALA A 261 0.17 17.41 3.78
CA ALA A 261 0.11 17.15 2.35
C ALA A 261 -0.90 18.05 1.63
N ALA A 262 -2.02 18.39 2.28
CA ALA A 262 -2.97 19.38 1.79
C ALA A 262 -2.38 20.79 1.72
N LEU A 263 -1.65 21.23 2.76
CA LEU A 263 -0.96 22.53 2.76
C LEU A 263 0.13 22.62 1.70
N LEU A 264 0.89 21.55 1.47
CA LEU A 264 1.89 21.49 0.39
C LEU A 264 1.25 21.69 -0.98
N ASN A 265 0.13 21.01 -1.24
CA ASN A 265 -0.63 21.18 -2.47
C ASN A 265 -1.26 22.58 -2.57
N LEU A 266 -1.79 23.12 -1.47
CA LEU A 266 -2.39 24.44 -1.41
C LEU A 266 -1.36 25.53 -1.67
N ARG A 267 -0.16 25.41 -1.09
CA ARG A 267 0.95 26.33 -1.34
C ARG A 267 1.37 26.35 -2.81
N ARG A 268 1.37 25.20 -3.47
CA ARG A 268 1.72 25.13 -4.89
C ARG A 268 0.66 25.75 -5.79
N ASN A 269 -0.62 25.48 -5.52
CA ASN A 269 -1.72 25.79 -6.43
C ASN A 269 -2.44 27.12 -6.12
N ALA A 270 -2.48 27.52 -4.84
CA ALA A 270 -3.13 28.74 -4.36
C ALA A 270 -2.47 29.26 -3.06
N PRO A 271 -1.18 29.67 -3.10
CA PRO A 271 -0.40 30.05 -1.91
C PRO A 271 -1.05 31.15 -1.05
N GLN A 272 -1.73 32.09 -1.69
CA GLN A 272 -2.45 33.18 -1.03
C GLN A 272 -3.59 32.69 -0.10
N ARG A 273 -4.05 31.45 -0.27
CA ARG A 273 -5.10 30.84 0.56
C ARG A 273 -4.55 30.06 1.75
N GLU A 274 -3.25 29.74 1.77
CA GLU A 274 -2.62 28.89 2.77
C GLU A 274 -2.85 29.40 4.20
N GLN A 275 -2.58 30.68 4.45
CA GLN A 275 -2.73 31.27 5.79
C GLN A 275 -4.18 31.27 6.27
N ALA A 276 -5.13 31.63 5.41
CA ALA A 276 -6.55 31.67 5.75
C ALA A 276 -7.09 30.26 6.05
N ALA A 277 -6.65 29.26 5.29
CA ALA A 277 -7.02 27.86 5.52
C ALA A 277 -6.57 27.34 6.89
N ILE A 278 -5.34 27.68 7.29
CA ILE A 278 -4.79 27.32 8.61
C ILE A 278 -5.60 27.98 9.73
N GLN A 279 -5.91 29.28 9.59
CA GLN A 279 -6.70 30.00 10.59
C GLN A 279 -8.10 29.39 10.74
N ALA A 280 -8.79 29.12 9.63
CA ALA A 280 -10.11 28.49 9.63
C ALA A 280 -10.09 27.08 10.25
N ALA A 281 -9.03 26.29 10.03
CA ALA A 281 -8.87 24.98 10.66
C ALA A 281 -8.65 25.09 12.17
N LEU A 282 -7.84 26.05 12.63
CA LEU A 282 -7.55 26.28 14.05
C LEU A 282 -8.78 26.75 14.85
N GLU A 283 -9.74 27.40 14.19
CA GLU A 283 -11.03 27.79 14.79
C GLU A 283 -11.94 26.60 15.10
N GLN A 284 -11.71 25.43 14.48
CA GLN A 284 -12.54 24.25 14.69
C GLN A 284 -12.30 23.65 16.08
N SER A 285 -13.36 23.56 16.87
CA SER A 285 -13.28 23.12 18.27
C SER A 285 -12.84 21.66 18.42
N LEU A 286 -13.12 20.82 17.42
CA LEU A 286 -12.83 19.38 17.43
C LEU A 286 -11.52 19.01 16.73
N LEU A 287 -10.69 19.97 16.32
CA LEU A 287 -9.40 19.68 15.71
C LEU A 287 -8.47 18.96 16.71
N PRO A 288 -7.94 17.76 16.38
CA PRO A 288 -7.06 17.02 17.29
C PRO A 288 -5.82 17.80 17.70
N ALA A 289 -5.33 17.54 18.92
CA ALA A 289 -4.21 18.26 19.50
C ALA A 289 -2.94 18.20 18.61
N GLN A 290 -2.63 17.03 18.06
CA GLN A 290 -1.46 16.85 17.19
C GLN A 290 -1.55 17.69 15.91
N THR A 291 -2.69 17.68 15.21
CA THR A 291 -2.89 18.55 14.03
C THR A 291 -2.86 20.02 14.44
N ARG A 292 -3.47 20.40 15.56
CA ARG A 292 -3.46 21.78 16.07
C ARG A 292 -2.04 22.27 16.36
N GLU A 293 -1.22 21.46 17.02
CA GLU A 293 0.19 21.76 17.29
C GLU A 293 0.97 21.96 15.98
N PHE A 294 0.81 21.04 15.04
CA PHE A 294 1.41 21.14 13.70
C PHE A 294 1.02 22.45 12.99
N LEU A 295 -0.28 22.77 12.93
CA LEU A 295 -0.78 23.97 12.26
C LEU A 295 -0.30 25.27 12.92
N ASN A 296 -0.27 25.32 14.26
CA ASN A 296 0.28 26.48 14.99
C ASN A 296 1.76 26.68 14.69
N ASP A 297 2.56 25.61 14.70
CA ASP A 297 3.98 25.69 14.38
C ASP A 297 4.21 26.12 12.93
N HIS A 298 3.42 25.58 12.00
CA HIS A 298 3.49 25.94 10.59
C HIS A 298 3.11 27.40 10.35
N LEU A 299 2.03 27.90 10.98
CA LEU A 299 1.62 29.31 10.90
C LEU A 299 2.72 30.24 11.42
N ARG A 300 3.34 29.89 12.55
CA ARG A 300 4.48 30.63 13.13
C ARG A 300 5.65 30.71 12.14
N ARG A 301 5.98 29.61 11.46
CA ARG A 301 7.05 29.58 10.44
C ARG A 301 6.72 30.46 9.23
N LEU A 302 5.46 30.46 8.78
CA LEU A 302 5.01 31.32 7.67
C LEU A 302 5.13 32.81 8.03
N GLN A 303 4.70 33.20 9.23
CA GLN A 303 4.82 34.59 9.70
C GLN A 303 6.28 35.04 9.81
N LEU A 304 7.17 34.18 10.32
CA LEU A 304 8.60 34.48 10.38
C LEU A 304 9.22 34.66 8.99
N ALA A 305 8.84 33.83 8.02
CA ALA A 305 9.32 33.93 6.65
C ALA A 305 8.85 35.23 5.96
N GLN A 306 7.61 35.67 6.20
CA GLN A 306 7.09 36.94 5.69
C GLN A 306 7.87 38.14 6.25
N VAL A 307 8.11 38.18 7.57
CA VAL A 307 8.89 39.25 8.21
C VAL A 307 10.33 39.32 7.71
N GLN A 308 10.93 38.18 7.34
CA GLN A 308 12.28 38.15 6.75
C GLN A 308 12.30 38.59 5.28
N GLY A 309 11.25 38.26 4.52
CA GLY A 309 11.09 38.72 3.13
C GLY A 309 10.92 40.24 3.04
N ASP A 310 10.14 40.84 3.95
CA ASP A 310 9.90 42.29 3.98
C ASP A 310 11.13 43.10 4.46
N ASN A 311 12.06 42.45 5.18
CA ASN A 311 13.28 43.08 5.69
C ASN A 311 14.51 42.92 4.77
N GLN A 312 14.37 42.30 3.58
CA GLN A 312 15.44 42.37 2.59
C GLN A 312 15.39 43.70 1.85
N PRO A 313 16.42 44.57 1.94
CA PRO A 313 16.46 45.78 1.14
C PRO A 313 16.44 45.38 -0.33
N MET A 314 15.52 45.97 -1.10
CA MET A 314 15.54 45.88 -2.55
C MET A 314 16.90 46.38 -3.04
N SER A 315 17.79 45.44 -3.38
CA SER A 315 18.99 45.73 -4.14
C SER A 315 18.55 46.20 -5.52
N SER A 316 18.29 47.50 -5.63
CA SER A 316 18.06 48.21 -6.87
C SER A 316 19.27 48.02 -7.78
N HIS A 317 19.05 47.35 -8.92
CA HIS A 317 19.88 47.46 -10.11
C HIS A 317 19.49 48.72 -10.89
#